data_AF-A0A286PGX3-F1
#
_entry.id   AF-A0A286PGX3-F1
#
_cell.length_a   1.000
_cell.length_b   1.000
_cell.length_c   1.000
_cell.angle_alpha   90.00
_cell.angle_beta   90.00
_cell.angle_gamma   90.00
#
_symmetry.space_group_name_H-M   'P 1'
#
loop_
_entity.id
_entity.type
_entity.pdbx_description
1 polymer ?
#
loop_
_entity_poly.entity_id
_entity_poly.type
_entity_poly.pdbx_seq_one_letter_code
_entity_poly.pdbx_strand_id
1 'polypeptide(L)'
;MGIQLRKRWAGQPLWARWILAVYLTGFLEGACAHLLDLIRGGIHAYASFPQVSIQAFFISLAVLDPLIVVLVTLVRRQGIWLASGVMVLDVSANWISNWQWLHDHPSRLLHPVGLLPITLFGLFVVTSLVPLHHTTATTHRNPQAVLPSP
;
A
#
# COMPACT_ATOMS: atom_id res chain seq x y z
N MET A 1 -20.53 -13.99 4.34
CA MET A 1 -19.27 -13.20 4.31
C MET A 1 -19.47 -11.71 4.64
N GLY A 2 -20.35 -10.99 3.94
CA GLY A 2 -20.46 -9.52 4.04
C GLY A 2 -20.82 -8.96 5.44
N ILE A 3 -21.66 -9.64 6.23
CA ILE A 3 -22.06 -9.17 7.57
C ILE A 3 -20.88 -9.19 8.55
N GLN A 4 -20.03 -10.24 8.50
CA GLN A 4 -18.85 -10.33 9.36
C GLN A 4 -17.80 -9.27 9.00
N LEU A 5 -17.65 -8.97 7.70
CA LEU A 5 -16.77 -7.91 7.23
C LEU A 5 -17.22 -6.54 7.74
N ARG A 6 -18.51 -6.22 7.59
CA ARG A 6 -19.09 -4.97 8.10
C ARG A 6 -18.88 -4.81 9.60
N LYS A 7 -19.04 -5.89 10.38
CA LYS A 7 -18.77 -5.88 11.83
C LYS A 7 -17.30 -5.60 12.15
N ARG A 8 -16.35 -6.19 11.42
CA ARG A 8 -14.90 -5.93 11.63
C ARG A 8 -14.53 -4.48 11.35
N TRP A 9 -15.06 -3.91 10.27
CA TRP A 9 -14.89 -2.50 9.95
C TRP A 9 -15.55 -1.57 10.97
N ALA A 10 -16.76 -1.89 11.42
CA ALA A 10 -17.46 -1.13 12.45
C ALA A 10 -16.76 -1.20 13.82
N GLY A 11 -16.04 -2.28 14.10
CA GLY A 11 -15.23 -2.43 15.31
C GLY A 11 -13.91 -1.64 15.30
N GLN A 12 -13.51 -1.05 14.18
CA GLN A 12 -12.36 -0.15 14.12
C GLN A 12 -12.77 1.29 14.46
N PRO A 13 -11.91 2.07 15.14
CA PRO A 13 -12.15 3.49 15.33
C PRO A 13 -12.18 4.22 13.99
N LEU A 14 -12.90 5.35 13.92
CA LEU A 14 -13.12 6.09 12.66
C LEU A 14 -11.81 6.50 11.97
N TRP A 15 -10.79 6.92 12.72
CA TRP A 15 -9.48 7.26 12.15
C TRP A 15 -8.82 6.07 11.47
N ALA A 16 -8.89 4.87 12.08
CA ALA A 16 -8.31 3.65 11.50
C ALA A 16 -9.05 3.25 10.22
N ARG A 17 -10.37 3.43 10.18
CA ARG A 17 -11.16 3.18 8.96
C ARG A 17 -10.74 4.11 7.82
N TRP A 18 -10.45 5.38 8.11
CA TRP A 18 -9.93 6.31 7.10
C TRP A 18 -8.54 5.90 6.62
N ILE A 19 -7.64 5.52 7.52
CA ILE A 19 -6.31 5.03 7.13
C ILE A 19 -6.41 3.78 6.25
N LEU A 20 -7.24 2.80 6.65
CA LEU A 20 -7.47 1.60 5.83
C LEU A 20 -8.07 1.96 4.47
N ALA A 21 -8.99 2.92 4.39
CA ALA A 21 -9.54 3.39 3.12
C ALA A 21 -8.46 4.02 2.23
N VAL A 22 -7.56 4.83 2.80
CA VAL A 22 -6.42 5.41 2.07
C VAL A 22 -5.48 4.31 1.57
N TYR A 23 -5.21 3.28 2.38
CA TYR A 23 -4.45 2.10 1.92
C TYR A 23 -5.14 1.45 0.72
N LEU A 24 -6.44 1.16 0.82
CA LEU A 24 -7.19 0.52 -0.26
C LEU A 24 -7.11 1.30 -1.56
N THR A 25 -7.27 2.62 -1.50
CA THR A 25 -7.19 3.49 -2.69
C THR A 25 -5.78 3.48 -3.28
N GLY A 26 -4.74 3.70 -2.47
CA GLY A 26 -3.36 3.78 -2.98
C GLY A 26 -2.85 2.46 -3.56
N PHE A 27 -3.12 1.32 -2.90
CA PHE A 27 -2.74 0.02 -3.46
C PHE A 27 -3.58 -0.38 -4.67
N LEU A 28 -4.85 0.02 -4.75
CA LEU A 28 -5.65 -0.24 -5.95
C LEU A 28 -5.15 0.60 -7.14
N GLU A 29 -4.81 1.87 -6.90
CA GLU A 29 -4.18 2.74 -7.89
C GLU A 29 -2.85 2.15 -8.37
N GLY A 30 -1.97 1.73 -7.46
CA GLY A 30 -0.69 1.05 -7.77
C GLY A 30 -0.90 -0.22 -8.60
N ALA A 31 -1.83 -1.09 -8.17
CA ALA A 31 -2.17 -2.29 -8.92
C ALA A 31 -2.63 -1.97 -10.36
N CYS A 32 -3.47 -0.96 -10.52
CA CYS A 32 -3.90 -0.51 -11.84
C CYS A 32 -2.72 0.00 -12.68
N ALA A 33 -1.80 0.77 -12.10
CA ALA A 33 -0.61 1.25 -12.78
C ALA A 33 0.27 0.09 -13.26
N HIS A 34 0.62 -0.85 -12.37
CA HIS A 34 1.46 -2.00 -12.71
C HIS A 34 0.80 -2.94 -13.74
N LEU A 35 -0.52 -3.13 -13.66
CA LEU A 35 -1.25 -3.89 -14.67
C LEU A 35 -1.25 -3.18 -16.02
N LEU A 36 -1.45 -1.86 -16.06
CA LEU A 36 -1.40 -1.08 -17.30
C LEU A 36 -0.01 -1.10 -17.94
N ASP A 37 1.05 -1.01 -17.13
CA ASP A 37 2.43 -1.14 -17.60
C ASP A 37 2.66 -2.52 -18.20
N LEU A 38 2.22 -3.59 -17.53
CA LEU A 38 2.35 -4.95 -18.02
C LEU A 38 1.52 -5.21 -19.29
N ILE A 39 0.32 -4.63 -19.39
CA ILE A 39 -0.50 -4.72 -20.61
C ILE A 39 0.19 -4.03 -21.80
N ARG A 40 0.87 -2.89 -21.55
CA ARG A 40 1.54 -2.11 -22.61
C ARG A 40 2.90 -2.69 -23.01
N GLY A 41 3.69 -3.15 -22.05
CA GLY A 41 5.08 -3.58 -22.25
C GLY A 41 5.33 -5.08 -22.13
N GLY A 42 4.32 -5.87 -21.73
CA GLY A 42 4.49 -7.29 -21.42
C GLY A 42 5.56 -7.53 -20.34
N ILE A 43 6.26 -8.65 -20.42
CA ILE A 43 7.37 -8.97 -19.50
C ILE A 43 8.53 -7.96 -19.57
N HIS A 44 8.57 -7.12 -20.62
CA HIS A 44 9.60 -6.09 -20.82
C HIS A 44 9.17 -4.71 -20.28
N ALA A 45 8.02 -4.60 -19.62
CA ALA A 45 7.53 -3.33 -19.07
C ALA A 45 8.56 -2.60 -18.19
N TYR A 46 9.42 -3.35 -17.50
CA TYR A 46 10.47 -2.83 -16.64
C TYR A 46 11.89 -3.16 -17.16
N ALA A 47 12.06 -3.46 -18.46
CA ALA A 47 13.36 -3.82 -19.02
C ALA A 47 14.40 -2.67 -18.97
N SER A 48 13.94 -1.42 -18.77
CA SER A 48 14.82 -0.26 -18.58
C SER A 48 15.59 -0.26 -17.25
N PHE A 49 15.19 -1.09 -16.28
CA PHE A 49 15.87 -1.20 -14.99
C PHE A 49 17.07 -2.15 -15.11
N PRO A 50 18.29 -1.75 -14.72
CA PRO A 50 19.47 -2.58 -14.95
C PRO A 50 19.52 -3.84 -14.06
N GLN A 51 18.85 -3.85 -12.92
CA GLN A 51 18.82 -4.99 -12.00
C GLN A 51 17.55 -5.84 -12.20
N VAL A 52 17.74 -7.11 -12.54
CA VAL A 52 16.64 -8.09 -12.72
C VAL A 52 15.77 -8.23 -11.45
N SER A 53 16.36 -8.08 -10.26
CA SER A 53 15.62 -8.11 -9.00
C SER A 53 14.58 -6.99 -8.88
N ILE A 54 14.90 -5.79 -9.38
CA ILE A 54 13.98 -4.64 -9.38
C ILE A 54 12.86 -4.87 -10.40
N GLN A 55 13.18 -5.42 -11.58
CA GLN A 55 12.17 -5.79 -12.58
C GLN A 55 11.18 -6.81 -12.03
N ALA A 56 11.71 -7.91 -11.44
CA ALA A 56 10.90 -8.96 -10.84
C ALA A 56 10.02 -8.41 -9.70
N PHE A 57 10.56 -7.49 -8.91
CA PHE A 57 9.79 -6.81 -7.87
C PHE A 57 8.62 -6.01 -8.45
N PHE A 58 8.86 -5.12 -9.43
CA PHE A 58 7.78 -4.35 -10.07
C PHE A 58 6.72 -5.23 -10.73
N ILE A 59 7.12 -6.31 -11.41
CA ILE A 59 6.17 -7.29 -11.96
C ILE A 59 5.35 -7.94 -10.84
N SER A 60 5.99 -8.26 -9.70
CA SER A 60 5.29 -8.86 -8.55
C SER A 60 4.26 -7.93 -7.91
N LEU A 61 4.38 -6.61 -8.05
CA LEU A 61 3.41 -5.64 -7.52
C LEU A 61 2.02 -5.80 -8.15
N ALA A 62 1.95 -6.26 -9.40
CA ALA A 62 0.68 -6.63 -10.04
C ALA A 62 -0.10 -7.73 -9.26
N VAL A 63 0.58 -8.48 -8.38
CA VAL A 63 -0.01 -9.49 -7.49
C VAL A 63 -0.02 -9.05 -6.04
N LEU A 64 1.06 -8.43 -5.55
CA LEU A 64 1.19 -8.00 -4.16
C LEU A 64 0.19 -6.90 -3.81
N ASP A 65 -0.05 -5.93 -4.69
CA ASP A 65 -0.97 -4.83 -4.41
C ASP A 65 -2.43 -5.32 -4.27
N PRO A 66 -2.99 -6.14 -5.18
CA PRO A 66 -4.29 -6.76 -4.96
C PRO A 66 -4.36 -7.63 -3.71
N LEU A 67 -3.29 -8.36 -3.38
CA LEU A 67 -3.23 -9.15 -2.15
C LEU A 67 -3.33 -8.26 -0.91
N ILE A 68 -2.61 -7.14 -0.89
CA ILE A 68 -2.70 -6.14 0.19
C ILE A 68 -4.12 -5.58 0.27
N VAL A 69 -4.73 -5.18 -0.86
CA VAL A 69 -6.11 -4.71 -0.92
C VAL A 69 -7.07 -5.72 -0.30
N VAL A 70 -6.93 -7.01 -0.63
CA VAL A 70 -7.76 -8.08 -0.07
C VAL A 70 -7.52 -8.22 1.45
N LEU A 71 -6.27 -8.27 1.90
CA LEU A 71 -5.95 -8.43 3.32
C LEU A 71 -6.42 -7.23 4.16
N VAL A 72 -6.22 -6.01 3.67
CA VAL A 72 -6.67 -4.76 4.29
C VAL A 72 -8.19 -4.69 4.30
N THR A 73 -8.86 -5.08 3.22
CA THR A 73 -10.33 -5.20 3.17
C THR A 73 -10.83 -6.13 4.27
N LEU A 74 -10.15 -7.26 4.48
CA LEU A 74 -10.49 -8.22 5.53
C LEU A 74 -10.07 -7.78 6.95
N VAL A 75 -9.49 -6.58 7.09
CA VAL A 75 -8.95 -5.99 8.33
C VAL A 75 -7.93 -6.94 8.96
N ARG A 76 -7.07 -7.55 8.14
CA ARG A 76 -6.03 -8.48 8.59
C ARG A 76 -4.73 -7.76 8.87
N ARG A 77 -4.14 -8.09 10.02
CA ARG A 77 -2.84 -7.59 10.48
C ARG A 77 -1.70 -7.89 9.50
N GLN A 78 -1.76 -9.03 8.82
CA GLN A 78 -0.78 -9.39 7.78
C GLN A 78 -0.79 -8.39 6.62
N GLY A 79 -1.96 -7.82 6.28
CA GLY A 79 -2.08 -6.81 5.23
C GLY A 79 -1.35 -5.52 5.57
N ILE A 80 -1.35 -5.11 6.84
CA ILE A 80 -0.67 -3.90 7.31
C ILE A 80 0.85 -4.06 7.23
N TRP A 81 1.39 -5.21 7.68
CA TRP A 81 2.82 -5.51 7.56
C TRP A 81 3.28 -5.60 6.12
N LEU A 82 2.52 -6.34 5.30
CA LEU A 82 2.84 -6.50 3.88
C LEU A 82 2.81 -5.15 3.16
N ALA A 83 1.79 -4.32 3.42
CA ALA A 83 1.69 -2.96 2.89
C ALA A 83 2.93 -2.12 3.21
N SER A 84 3.38 -2.11 4.47
CA SER A 84 4.56 -1.34 4.86
C SER A 84 5.84 -1.87 4.21
N GLY A 85 6.02 -3.20 4.15
CA GLY A 85 7.18 -3.80 3.48
C GLY A 85 7.23 -3.48 1.99
N VAL A 86 6.09 -3.62 1.30
CA VAL A 86 5.95 -3.29 -0.12
C VAL A 86 6.22 -1.81 -0.36
N MET A 87 5.62 -0.89 0.41
CA MET A 87 5.86 0.54 0.21
C MET A 87 7.31 0.95 0.43
N VAL A 88 8.00 0.38 1.43
CA VAL A 88 9.42 0.67 1.64
C VAL A 88 10.25 0.26 0.44
N LEU A 89 10.02 -0.95 -0.08
CA LEU A 89 10.73 -1.46 -1.25
C LEU A 89 10.40 -0.66 -2.52
N ASP A 90 9.13 -0.35 -2.73
CA ASP A 90 8.64 0.36 -3.91
C ASP A 90 9.13 1.80 -3.96
N VAL A 91 9.02 2.55 -2.85
CA VAL A 91 9.63 3.89 -2.74
C VAL A 91 11.13 3.80 -2.97
N SER A 92 11.84 2.86 -2.35
CA SER A 92 13.30 2.72 -2.52
C SER A 92 13.67 2.43 -3.98
N ALA A 93 12.98 1.49 -4.63
CA ALA A 93 13.22 1.15 -6.03
C ALA A 93 12.95 2.34 -6.95
N ASN A 94 11.87 3.09 -6.72
CA ASN A 94 11.56 4.30 -7.47
C ASN A 94 12.61 5.39 -7.28
N TRP A 95 13.08 5.64 -6.04
CA TRP A 95 14.12 6.61 -5.77
C TRP A 95 15.46 6.25 -6.40
N ILE A 96 15.90 4.99 -6.26
CA ILE A 96 17.16 4.51 -6.85
C ILE A 96 17.13 4.68 -8.38
N SER A 97 16.00 4.32 -9.00
CA SER A 97 15.90 4.30 -10.46
C SER A 97 15.74 5.68 -11.06
N ASN A 98 15.15 6.62 -10.32
CA ASN A 98 15.02 8.01 -10.75
C ASN A 98 16.19 8.89 -10.28
N TRP A 99 17.17 8.35 -9.54
CA TRP A 99 18.21 9.15 -8.87
C TRP A 99 19.02 10.06 -9.81
N GLN A 100 19.58 9.49 -10.90
CA GLN A 100 20.35 10.25 -11.89
C GLN A 100 19.49 11.36 -12.51
N TRP A 101 18.25 11.02 -12.80
CA TRP A 101 17.31 11.85 -13.51
C TRP A 101 16.77 13.01 -12.64
N LEU A 102 16.64 12.76 -11.33
CA LEU A 102 16.33 13.76 -10.30
C LEU A 102 17.46 14.78 -10.12
N HIS A 103 18.70 14.32 -10.24
CA HIS A 103 19.89 15.16 -10.12
C HIS A 103 19.95 16.20 -11.25
N ASP A 104 19.59 15.79 -12.46
CA ASP A 104 19.57 16.66 -13.63
C ASP A 104 18.39 17.65 -13.60
N HIS A 105 17.22 17.22 -13.10
CA HIS A 105 15.97 18.00 -13.15
C HIS A 105 15.15 17.93 -11.84
N PRO A 106 15.53 18.66 -10.79
CA PRO A 106 14.90 18.54 -9.46
C PRO A 106 13.44 19.03 -9.42
N SER A 107 13.05 19.95 -10.31
CA SER A 107 11.67 20.46 -10.38
C SER A 107 10.63 19.37 -10.69
N ARG A 108 11.05 18.23 -11.25
CA ARG A 108 10.14 17.11 -11.53
C ARG A 108 9.70 16.33 -10.30
N LEU A 109 10.33 16.53 -9.15
CA LEU A 109 9.76 16.11 -7.87
C LEU A 109 8.37 16.68 -7.65
N LEU A 110 8.09 17.88 -8.15
CA LEU A 110 6.81 18.56 -7.94
C LEU A 110 5.72 18.10 -8.90
N HIS A 111 5.99 17.13 -9.77
CA HIS A 111 4.96 16.61 -10.65
C HIS A 111 3.86 15.91 -9.84
N PRO A 112 2.59 16.16 -10.16
CA PRO A 112 1.45 15.59 -9.44
C PRO A 112 1.33 14.07 -9.61
N VAL A 113 2.06 13.50 -10.57
CA VAL A 113 2.17 12.05 -10.80
C VAL A 113 3.65 11.71 -10.87
N GLY A 114 4.11 10.73 -10.07
CA GLY A 114 5.51 10.32 -10.02
C GLY A 114 6.04 10.18 -8.60
N LEU A 115 7.30 10.59 -8.38
CA LEU A 115 8.07 10.27 -7.17
C LEU A 115 7.53 10.90 -5.88
N LEU A 116 6.92 12.09 -5.94
CA LEU A 116 6.39 12.76 -4.75
C LEU A 116 5.14 12.07 -4.18
N PRO A 117 4.07 11.82 -4.96
CA PRO A 117 2.89 11.11 -4.46
C PRO A 117 3.22 9.76 -3.83
N ILE A 118 4.04 8.93 -4.49
CA ILE A 118 4.44 7.62 -3.97
C ILE A 118 5.26 7.74 -2.68
N THR A 119 6.13 8.76 -2.57
CA THR A 119 6.90 9.00 -1.34
C THR A 119 6.01 9.44 -0.18
N LEU A 120 5.06 10.35 -0.44
CA LEU A 120 4.10 10.81 0.56
C LEU A 120 3.19 9.66 1.03
N PHE A 121 2.70 8.84 0.10
CA PHE A 121 1.91 7.66 0.41
C PHE A 121 2.74 6.63 1.20
N GLY A 122 3.99 6.38 0.80
CA GLY A 122 4.88 5.47 1.52
C GLY A 122 5.17 5.94 2.95
N LEU A 123 5.44 7.24 3.14
CA LEU A 123 5.61 7.84 4.46
C LEU A 123 4.34 7.69 5.30
N PHE A 124 3.17 7.93 4.72
CA PHE A 124 1.88 7.73 5.38
C PHE A 124 1.69 6.27 5.84
N VAL A 125 1.99 5.30 4.97
CA VAL A 125 1.87 3.86 5.28
C VAL A 125 2.85 3.44 6.38
N VAL A 126 4.09 3.92 6.36
CA VAL A 126 5.09 3.57 7.36
C VAL A 126 4.78 4.22 8.71
N THR A 127 4.41 5.50 8.73
CA THR A 127 4.10 6.22 9.97
C THR A 127 2.82 5.70 10.65
N SER A 128 1.85 5.20 9.87
CA SER A 128 0.61 4.63 10.41
C SER A 128 0.68 3.14 10.76
N LEU A 129 1.79 2.45 10.44
CA LEU A 129 2.00 1.02 10.70
C LEU A 129 1.72 0.64 12.17
N VAL A 130 2.48 1.24 13.08
CA VAL A 130 2.44 0.90 14.52
C VAL A 130 1.05 1.15 15.12
N PRO A 131 0.45 2.36 15.01
CA PRO A 131 -0.87 2.60 15.61
C PRO A 131 -1.94 1.68 15.01
N LEU A 132 -1.96 1.50 13.69
CA LEU A 132 -2.98 0.69 13.02
C LEU A 132 -2.86 -0.80 13.37
N HIS A 133 -1.62 -1.28 13.51
CA HIS A 133 -1.32 -2.65 13.91
C HIS A 133 -1.78 -2.95 15.34
N HIS A 134 -1.59 -2.02 16.29
CA HIS A 134 -2.06 -2.20 17.66
C HIS A 134 -3.60 -2.21 17.74
N THR A 135 -4.28 -1.31 17.03
CA THR A 135 -5.75 -1.22 17.05
C THR A 135 -6.43 -2.47 16.46
N THR A 136 -5.89 -2.99 15.37
CA THR A 136 -6.39 -4.22 14.74
C THR A 136 -6.16 -5.46 15.61
N ALA A 137 -5.07 -5.50 16.37
CA ALA A 137 -4.80 -6.57 17.34
C ALA A 137 -5.78 -6.58 18.53
N THR A 138 -6.10 -5.40 19.07
CA THR A 138 -7.04 -5.27 20.21
C THR A 138 -8.47 -5.66 19.82
N THR A 139 -8.90 -5.29 18.62
CA THR A 139 -10.25 -5.62 18.13
C THR A 139 -10.45 -7.13 17.94
N HIS A 140 -9.40 -7.87 17.55
CA HIS A 140 -9.46 -9.33 17.43
C HIS A 140 -9.55 -10.03 18.79
N ARG A 141 -9.02 -9.42 19.85
CA ARG A 141 -8.97 -10.02 21.20
C ARG A 141 -10.24 -9.80 22.02
N ASN A 142 -11.03 -8.76 21.74
CA ASN A 142 -12.22 -8.45 22.55
C ASN A 142 -13.45 -8.09 21.71
N PRO A 143 -14.19 -9.09 21.17
CA PRO A 143 -15.39 -8.84 20.36
C PRO A 143 -16.59 -8.25 21.14
N GLN A 144 -16.53 -8.21 22.48
CA GLN A 144 -17.67 -7.91 23.35
C GLN A 144 -17.59 -6.55 24.07
N ALA A 145 -16.45 -5.84 24.03
CA ALA A 145 -16.25 -4.61 24.82
C ALA A 145 -16.86 -3.33 24.22
N VAL A 146 -17.64 -3.43 23.13
CA VAL A 146 -18.18 -2.25 22.40
C VAL A 146 -19.70 -2.08 22.58
N LEU A 147 -20.37 -2.93 23.36
CA LEU A 147 -21.78 -2.68 23.70
C LEU A 147 -21.85 -1.83 24.97
N PRO A 148 -22.46 -0.62 24.91
CA PRO A 148 -22.81 0.08 26.13
C PRO A 148 -23.82 -0.77 26.91
N SER A 149 -23.54 -0.98 28.19
CA SER A 149 -24.46 -1.63 29.13
C SER A 149 -25.80 -0.88 29.16
N PRO A 150 -26.95 -1.58 29.25
CA PRO A 150 -28.27 -0.96 29.36
C PRO A 150 -28.46 -0.19 30.67
#